data_AF-A0A6A5H8I5-F1
#
_entry.id   AF-A0A6A5H8I5-F1
#
_cell.length_a   1.000
_cell.length_b   1.000
_cell.length_c   1.000
_cell.angle_alpha   90.00
_cell.angle_beta   90.00
_cell.angle_gamma   90.00
#
_symmetry.space_group_name_H-M   'P 1'
#
loop_
_entity.id
_entity.type
_entity.pdbx_description
1 polymer ?
#
loop_
_entity_poly.entity_id
_entity_poly.type
_entity_poly.pdbx_seq_one_letter_code
_entity_poly.pdbx_strand_id
1 'polypeptide(L)'
;MLKHGRAGVLMEVMGLMLGEFVDDYTVNVIDVFAMPQSGTALIHGLNRHYYSIPIAYRTHDLEQKMLLNLNKLSWMDAVSVENYTKCGEANKDHLKAMLKLAKNYKKALEDEKNMTDQELAIKNVGKMDPKRHIADEVSKMLNDNIVQSLAGMMATTSLQ
;
A
#
# COMPACT_ATOMS: atom_id res chain seq x y z
N MET A 1 17.80 -0.48 9.17
CA MET A 1 16.67 0.33 9.67
C MET A 1 16.04 1.26 8.64
N LEU A 2 16.76 2.19 7.99
CA LEU A 2 16.16 3.18 7.08
C LEU A 2 15.31 2.59 5.92
N LYS A 3 15.73 1.44 5.36
CA LYS A 3 14.98 0.75 4.29
C LYS A 3 13.66 0.12 4.75
N HIS A 4 13.51 -0.19 6.05
CA HIS A 4 12.30 -0.84 6.60
C HIS A 4 11.23 0.19 7.03
N GLY A 5 11.60 1.45 7.24
CA GLY A 5 10.65 2.53 7.56
C GLY A 5 9.72 2.93 6.40
N ARG A 6 10.05 2.53 5.16
CA ARG A 6 9.24 2.80 3.97
C ARG A 6 8.08 1.82 3.76
N ALA A 7 8.10 0.68 4.46
CA ALA A 7 7.15 -0.41 4.26
C ALA A 7 5.93 -0.37 5.21
N GLY A 8 5.85 0.61 6.13
CA GLY A 8 4.67 0.88 6.96
C GLY A 8 4.27 -0.21 7.98
N VAL A 9 4.85 -1.41 7.87
CA VAL A 9 4.63 -2.54 8.76
C VAL A 9 6.01 -3.01 9.20
N LEU A 10 6.34 -2.83 10.47
CA LEU A 10 7.33 -3.68 11.10
C LEU A 10 6.76 -5.09 10.99
N MET A 11 7.43 -5.99 10.26
CA MET A 11 7.13 -7.41 10.36
C MET A 11 7.37 -7.81 11.81
N GLU A 12 6.32 -7.73 12.63
CA GLU A 12 6.31 -8.35 13.94
C GLU A 12 6.37 -9.85 13.68
N VAL A 13 7.59 -10.39 13.74
CA VAL A 13 7.78 -11.83 13.93
C VAL A 13 7.29 -12.09 15.36
N MET A 14 6.00 -12.37 15.49
CA MET A 14 5.41 -12.83 16.75
C MET A 14 6.07 -14.16 17.12
N GLY A 15 7.08 -14.10 17.98
CA GLY A 15 7.62 -15.29 18.65
C GLY A 15 7.16 -15.30 20.10
N LEU A 16 6.55 -16.41 20.52
CA LEU A 16 6.22 -16.70 21.90
C LEU A 16 7.50 -17.20 22.61
N MET A 17 7.93 -16.54 23.68
CA MET A 17 9.09 -16.94 24.49
C MET A 17 8.79 -18.26 25.23
N LEU A 18 9.47 -19.36 24.88
CA LEU A 18 9.27 -20.67 25.52
C LEU A 18 10.40 -21.10 26.47
N GLY A 19 11.56 -20.44 26.47
CA GLY A 19 12.63 -20.72 27.43
C GLY A 19 13.98 -20.11 27.06
N GLU A 20 14.90 -20.16 28.01
CA GLU A 20 16.28 -19.71 27.89
C GLU A 20 17.20 -20.88 28.27
N PHE A 21 18.16 -21.22 27.40
CA PHE A 21 19.22 -22.19 27.69
C PHE A 21 20.58 -21.53 27.47
N VAL A 22 21.54 -21.81 28.36
CA VAL A 22 22.90 -21.28 28.33
C VAL A 22 23.80 -22.37 27.76
N ASP A 23 24.38 -22.12 26.59
CA ASP A 23 25.38 -23.02 25.99
C ASP A 23 26.76 -22.82 26.65
N ASP A 24 27.63 -23.83 26.54
CA ASP A 24 28.94 -23.92 27.23
C ASP A 24 29.92 -22.78 26.88
N TYR A 25 29.58 -21.95 25.89
CA TYR A 25 30.40 -20.83 25.37
C TYR A 25 29.82 -19.43 25.66
N THR A 26 29.05 -19.26 26.74
CA THR A 26 28.54 -17.95 27.24
C THR A 26 27.58 -17.21 26.30
N VAL A 27 26.72 -17.93 25.59
CA VAL A 27 25.66 -17.34 24.74
C VAL A 27 24.30 -17.76 25.28
N ASN A 28 23.44 -16.79 25.66
CA ASN A 28 22.05 -17.04 26.03
C ASN A 28 21.21 -17.11 24.74
N VAL A 29 20.72 -18.31 24.43
CA VAL A 29 19.85 -18.54 23.27
C VAL A 29 18.40 -18.36 23.72
N ILE A 30 17.76 -17.32 23.20
CA ILE A 30 16.36 -17.02 23.42
C ILE A 30 15.58 -17.57 22.23
N ASP A 31 14.77 -18.61 22.45
CA ASP A 31 14.08 -19.33 21.38
C ASP A 31 12.86 -18.53 20.88
N VAL A 32 13.10 -17.71 19.86
CA VAL A 32 12.08 -17.01 19.08
C VAL A 32 11.84 -17.86 17.84
N PHE A 33 10.61 -18.33 17.64
CA PHE A 33 10.17 -19.22 16.55
C PHE A 33 10.99 -19.11 15.25
N ALA A 34 11.35 -20.25 14.67
CA ALA A 34 12.27 -20.36 13.54
C ALA A 34 11.92 -19.39 12.39
N MET A 35 12.90 -18.55 12.04
CA MET A 35 12.86 -17.71 10.85
C MET A 35 12.61 -18.60 9.61
N PRO A 36 11.70 -18.23 8.67
CA PRO A 36 11.42 -19.08 7.52
C PRO A 36 12.70 -19.34 6.73
N GLN A 37 13.14 -20.60 6.70
CA GLN A 37 14.39 -20.98 6.06
C GLN A 37 14.20 -21.01 4.54
N SER A 38 14.98 -20.21 3.82
CA SER A 38 15.02 -20.26 2.36
C SER A 38 15.63 -21.58 1.89
N GLY A 39 15.02 -22.24 0.91
CA GLY A 39 15.52 -23.50 0.34
C GLY A 39 16.95 -23.41 -0.20
N THR A 40 17.35 -22.23 -0.69
CA THR A 40 18.74 -21.98 -1.12
C THR A 40 19.73 -22.00 0.04
N ALA A 41 19.36 -21.46 1.20
CA ALA A 41 20.25 -21.40 2.37
C ALA A 41 20.51 -22.80 2.96
N LEU A 42 19.49 -23.67 2.95
CA LEU A 42 19.60 -25.07 3.34
C LEU A 42 20.60 -25.84 2.45
N ILE A 43 20.51 -25.67 1.13
CA ILE A 43 21.44 -26.29 0.17
C ILE A 43 22.88 -25.83 0.43
N HIS A 44 23.06 -24.56 0.76
CA HIS A 44 24.36 -23.97 1.04
C HIS A 44 24.86 -24.18 2.48
N GLY A 45 24.24 -25.05 3.28
CA GLY A 45 24.80 -25.52 4.55
C GLY A 45 24.26 -24.87 5.83
N LEU A 46 23.12 -24.18 5.77
CA LEU A 46 22.38 -23.76 6.97
C LEU A 46 21.97 -25.01 7.79
N ASN A 47 22.14 -24.96 9.12
CA ASN A 47 21.99 -26.07 10.08
C ASN A 47 23.06 -27.18 9.99
N ARG A 48 24.13 -27.00 9.19
CA ARG A 48 25.28 -27.94 9.13
C ARG A 48 26.62 -27.24 9.31
N HIS A 49 26.86 -26.20 8.53
CA HIS A 49 28.12 -25.43 8.54
C HIS A 49 27.97 -24.09 9.29
N TYR A 50 26.75 -23.56 9.36
CA TYR A 50 26.43 -22.33 10.08
C TYR A 50 24.96 -22.34 10.52
N TYR A 51 24.64 -21.48 11.48
CA TYR A 51 23.31 -21.37 12.09
C TYR A 51 22.71 -19.99 11.86
N SER A 52 21.39 -19.90 11.89
CA SER A 52 20.67 -18.62 11.84
C SER A 52 20.59 -18.04 13.25
N ILE A 53 20.93 -16.76 13.40
CA ILE A 53 20.80 -16.03 14.66
C ILE A 53 19.69 -14.99 14.49
N PRO A 54 18.65 -14.98 15.35
CA PRO A 54 17.62 -13.95 15.30
C PRO A 54 18.21 -12.59 15.70
N ILE A 55 17.96 -11.56 14.89
CA ILE A 55 18.39 -10.19 15.18
C ILE A 55 17.16 -9.38 15.58
N ALA A 56 17.07 -9.02 16.85
CA ALA A 56 16.07 -8.09 17.34
C ALA A 56 16.57 -6.64 17.24
N TYR A 57 15.67 -5.74 16.87
CA TYR A 57 15.93 -4.30 16.92
C TYR A 57 15.26 -3.72 18.16
N ARG A 58 15.99 -2.86 18.89
CA ARG A 58 15.42 -2.02 19.94
C ARG A 58 15.32 -0.62 19.40
N THR A 59 14.11 -0.08 19.32
CA THR A 59 13.86 1.33 18.98
C THR A 59 13.50 2.09 20.24
N HIS A 60 14.08 3.27 20.41
CA HIS A 60 13.67 4.18 21.49
C HIS A 60 12.49 5.05 21.03
N ASP A 61 11.61 5.44 21.96
CA ASP A 61 10.42 6.24 21.65
C ASP A 61 10.76 7.55 20.92
N LEU A 62 11.87 8.20 21.27
CA LEU A 62 12.34 9.41 20.60
C LEU A 62 12.84 9.13 19.18
N GLU A 63 13.53 8.01 18.97
CA GLU A 63 13.99 7.59 17.64
C GLU A 63 12.79 7.25 16.75
N GLN A 64 11.79 6.55 17.29
CA GLN A 64 10.56 6.26 16.57
C GLN A 64 9.83 7.55 16.19
N LYS A 65 9.68 8.51 17.12
CA LYS A 65 9.05 9.82 16.83
C LYS A 65 9.83 10.61 15.77
N MET A 66 11.16 10.64 15.85
CA MET A 66 12.03 11.30 14.87
C MET A 66 11.89 10.65 13.48
N LEU A 67 11.98 9.32 13.41
CA LEU A 67 11.86 8.57 12.16
C LEU A 67 10.47 8.70 11.54
N LEU A 68 9.42 8.73 12.37
CA LEU A 68 8.05 8.95 11.92
C LEU A 68 7.89 10.36 11.34
N ASN A 69 8.54 11.37 11.91
CA ASN A 69 8.51 12.73 11.38
C ASN A 69 9.23 12.90 10.03
N LEU A 70 10.24 12.08 9.74
CA LEU A 70 10.93 12.06 8.44
C LEU A 70 10.05 11.60 7.28
N ASN A 71 9.06 10.73 7.53
CA ASN A 71 8.19 10.16 6.49
C ASN A 71 6.76 10.71 6.52
N LYS A 72 6.50 11.77 7.30
CA LYS A 72 5.22 12.47 7.24
C LYS A 72 5.21 13.40 6.04
N LEU A 73 4.25 13.20 5.14
CA LEU A 73 3.85 14.25 4.22
C LEU A 73 3.48 15.49 5.04
N SER A 74 4.00 16.65 4.65
CA SER A 74 3.58 17.88 5.30
C SER A 74 2.10 18.08 5.00
N TRP A 75 1.30 18.35 6.02
CA TRP A 75 -0.11 18.71 5.80
C TRP A 75 -0.24 19.93 4.89
N MET A 76 0.80 20.79 4.83
CA MET A 76 0.87 21.92 3.92
C MET A 76 0.95 21.47 2.44
N ASP A 77 1.62 20.36 2.14
CA ASP A 77 1.69 19.84 0.77
C ASP A 77 0.28 19.43 0.30
N ALA A 78 -0.51 18.86 1.21
CA ALA A 78 -1.89 18.43 0.94
C ALA A 78 -2.90 19.59 0.83
N VAL A 79 -2.58 20.77 1.37
CA VAL A 79 -3.44 21.97 1.34
C VAL A 79 -2.92 23.00 0.32
N SER A 80 -1.81 22.71 -0.35
CA SER A 80 -1.30 23.58 -1.41
C SER A 80 -2.25 23.59 -2.61
N VAL A 81 -2.59 24.77 -3.10
CA VAL A 81 -3.45 24.94 -4.27
C VAL A 81 -2.63 24.60 -5.51
N GLU A 82 -3.03 23.56 -6.25
CA GLU A 82 -2.39 23.23 -7.51
C GLU A 82 -2.74 24.23 -8.62
N ASN A 83 -1.97 24.23 -9.70
CA ASN A 83 -2.26 25.07 -10.86
C ASN A 83 -3.61 24.69 -11.49
N TYR A 84 -4.55 25.64 -11.55
CA TYR A 84 -5.90 25.42 -12.09
C TYR A 84 -5.92 24.93 -13.55
N THR A 85 -4.93 25.30 -14.36
CA THR A 85 -4.80 24.79 -15.74
C THR A 85 -4.56 23.29 -15.77
N LYS A 86 -3.64 22.78 -14.94
CA LYS A 86 -3.33 21.35 -14.81
C LYS A 86 -4.51 20.57 -14.24
N CYS A 87 -5.15 21.10 -13.20
CA CYS A 87 -6.38 20.51 -12.63
C CYS A 87 -7.49 20.42 -13.69
N GLY A 88 -7.65 21.46 -14.52
CA GLY A 88 -8.60 21.46 -15.63
C GLY A 88 -8.29 20.40 -16.70
N GLU A 89 -7.01 20.21 -17.05
CA GLU A 89 -6.56 19.15 -17.97
C GLU A 89 -6.82 17.75 -17.40
N ALA A 90 -6.47 17.52 -16.14
CA ALA A 90 -6.71 16.25 -15.44
C ALA A 90 -8.21 15.92 -15.38
N ASN A 91 -9.05 16.90 -15.02
CA ASN A 91 -10.51 16.74 -15.00
C ASN A 91 -11.07 16.37 -16.39
N LYS A 92 -10.56 17.01 -17.45
CA LYS A 92 -10.95 16.67 -18.82
C LYS A 92 -10.57 15.23 -19.17
N ASP A 93 -9.41 14.75 -18.73
CA ASP A 93 -8.96 13.40 -19.00
C ASP A 93 -9.71 12.35 -18.18
N HIS A 94 -10.02 12.62 -16.91
CA HIS A 94 -10.93 11.81 -16.10
C HIS A 94 -12.30 11.66 -16.76
N LEU A 95 -12.89 12.75 -17.26
CA LEU A 95 -14.19 12.73 -17.95
C LEU A 95 -14.14 11.92 -19.26
N LYS A 96 -13.05 12.03 -20.04
CA LYS A 96 -12.87 11.21 -21.25
C LYS A 96 -12.74 9.73 -20.90
N ALA A 97 -11.97 9.40 -19.86
CA ALA A 97 -11.80 8.03 -19.39
C ALA A 97 -13.13 7.46 -18.92
N MET A 98 -13.89 8.22 -18.12
CA MET A 98 -15.23 7.86 -17.66
C MET A 98 -16.19 7.63 -18.83
N LEU A 99 -16.14 8.47 -19.88
CA LEU A 99 -16.97 8.28 -21.08
C LEU A 99 -16.62 7.00 -21.84
N LYS A 100 -15.33 6.64 -21.94
CA LYS A 100 -14.88 5.39 -22.53
C LYS A 100 -15.38 4.18 -21.71
N LEU A 101 -15.26 4.26 -20.39
CA LEU A 101 -15.76 3.22 -19.48
C LEU A 101 -17.29 3.08 -19.55
N ALA A 102 -18.03 4.17 -19.64
CA ALA A 102 -19.49 4.16 -19.77
C ALA A 102 -19.94 3.47 -21.08
N LYS A 103 -19.24 3.72 -22.20
CA LYS A 103 -19.49 3.00 -23.46
C LYS A 103 -19.22 1.50 -23.32
N ASN A 104 -18.11 1.13 -22.66
CA ASN A 104 -17.79 -0.27 -22.40
C ASN A 104 -18.82 -0.94 -21.48
N TYR A 105 -19.29 -0.23 -20.46
CA TYR A 105 -20.34 -0.70 -19.56
C TYR A 105 -21.65 -0.94 -20.31
N LYS A 106 -22.05 -0.01 -21.19
CA LYS A 106 -23.23 -0.20 -22.04
C LYS A 106 -23.09 -1.46 -22.92
N LYS A 107 -21.92 -1.64 -23.55
CA LYS A 107 -21.66 -2.83 -24.37
C LYS A 107 -21.68 -4.13 -23.54
N ALA A 108 -21.12 -4.11 -22.32
CA ALA A 108 -21.15 -5.26 -21.42
C ALA A 108 -22.60 -5.65 -21.05
N LEU A 109 -23.46 -4.67 -20.76
CA LEU A 109 -24.89 -4.91 -20.49
C LEU A 109 -25.65 -5.46 -21.70
N GLU A 110 -25.27 -5.08 -22.93
CA GLU A 110 -25.85 -5.64 -24.16
C GLU A 110 -25.41 -7.09 -24.37
N ASP A 111 -24.14 -7.40 -24.12
CA ASP A 111 -23.58 -8.77 -24.18
C ASP A 111 -24.17 -9.69 -23.10
N GLU A 112 -24.43 -9.18 -21.90
CA GLU A 112 -25.01 -9.92 -20.77
C GLU A 112 -26.39 -10.51 -21.09
N LYS A 113 -27.21 -9.80 -21.88
CA LYS A 113 -28.55 -10.28 -22.27
C LYS A 113 -28.54 -11.53 -23.13
N ASN A 114 -27.42 -11.84 -23.78
CA ASN A 114 -27.32 -12.91 -24.76
C ASN A 114 -26.66 -14.19 -24.22
N MET A 115 -26.16 -14.21 -22.98
CA MET A 115 -25.41 -15.35 -22.43
C MET A 115 -25.97 -15.82 -21.09
N THR A 116 -25.62 -17.06 -20.71
CA THR A 116 -25.98 -17.62 -19.39
C THR A 116 -25.00 -17.15 -18.29
N ASP A 117 -25.43 -17.17 -17.03
CA ASP A 117 -24.66 -16.67 -15.88
C ASP A 117 -23.30 -17.39 -15.68
N GLN A 118 -23.23 -18.68 -16.00
CA GLN A 118 -22.00 -19.47 -15.89
C GLN A 118 -20.96 -19.09 -16.95
N GLU A 119 -21.41 -18.84 -18.18
CA GLU A 119 -20.56 -18.39 -19.28
C GLU A 119 -20.09 -16.94 -19.06
N LEU A 120 -20.93 -16.10 -18.45
CA LEU A 120 -20.57 -14.75 -18.03
C LEU A 120 -19.47 -14.73 -16.99
N ALA A 121 -19.56 -15.58 -15.96
CA ALA A 121 -18.54 -15.69 -14.92
C ALA A 121 -17.17 -16.01 -15.53
N ILE A 122 -17.09 -16.96 -16.46
CA ILE A 122 -15.84 -17.35 -17.13
C ILE A 122 -15.35 -16.24 -18.08
N LYS A 123 -16.25 -15.62 -18.87
CA LYS A 123 -15.88 -14.55 -19.82
C LYS A 123 -15.33 -13.30 -19.12
N ASN A 124 -15.78 -13.03 -17.90
CA ASN A 124 -15.39 -11.85 -17.13
C ASN A 124 -14.07 -12.02 -16.38
N VAL A 125 -13.57 -13.24 -16.21
CA VAL A 125 -12.24 -13.45 -15.61
C VAL A 125 -11.15 -12.84 -16.49
N GLY A 126 -10.30 -12.01 -15.90
CA GLY A 126 -9.18 -11.35 -16.58
C GLY A 126 -9.56 -10.16 -17.45
N LYS A 127 -10.85 -9.82 -17.58
CA LYS A 127 -11.32 -8.59 -18.24
C LYS A 127 -11.61 -7.51 -17.21
N MET A 128 -11.40 -6.27 -17.63
CA MET A 128 -11.65 -5.10 -16.80
C MET A 128 -13.15 -4.93 -16.57
N ASP A 129 -13.61 -5.04 -15.32
CA ASP A 129 -15.00 -4.76 -14.94
C ASP A 129 -15.28 -3.25 -15.07
N PRO A 130 -16.07 -2.81 -16.08
CA PRO A 130 -16.30 -1.40 -16.33
C PRO A 130 -17.02 -0.69 -15.18
N LYS A 131 -17.90 -1.39 -14.44
CA LYS A 131 -18.68 -0.79 -13.35
C LYS A 131 -17.77 -0.38 -12.20
N ARG A 132 -16.89 -1.29 -11.78
CA ARG A 132 -15.91 -1.04 -10.72
C ARG A 132 -14.96 0.11 -11.10
N HIS A 133 -14.47 0.11 -12.33
CA HIS A 133 -13.52 1.15 -12.78
C HIS A 133 -14.17 2.52 -12.92
N ILE A 134 -15.47 2.62 -13.25
CA ILE A 134 -16.19 3.90 -13.21
C ILE A 134 -16.22 4.44 -11.77
N ALA A 135 -16.52 3.59 -10.79
CA ALA A 135 -16.58 4.00 -9.40
C ALA A 135 -15.21 4.48 -8.87
N ASP A 136 -14.13 3.76 -9.23
CA ASP A 136 -12.77 4.12 -8.85
C ASP A 136 -12.35 5.47 -9.47
N GLU A 137 -12.65 5.68 -10.75
CA GLU A 137 -12.31 6.92 -11.46
C GLU A 137 -13.08 8.13 -10.94
N VAL A 138 -14.39 7.97 -10.67
CA VAL A 138 -15.22 9.01 -10.05
C VAL A 138 -14.70 9.37 -8.66
N SER A 139 -14.32 8.37 -7.86
CA SER A 139 -13.81 8.60 -6.51
C SER A 139 -12.50 9.41 -6.53
N LYS A 140 -11.59 9.10 -7.46
CA LYS A 140 -10.36 9.89 -7.66
C LYS A 140 -10.67 11.34 -8.06
N MET A 141 -11.45 11.52 -9.12
CA MET A 141 -11.82 12.85 -9.61
C MET A 141 -12.51 13.70 -8.52
N LEU A 142 -13.38 13.09 -7.71
CA LEU A 142 -14.03 13.79 -6.61
C LEU A 142 -13.03 14.19 -5.52
N ASN A 143 -12.14 13.29 -5.11
CA ASN A 143 -11.15 13.57 -4.07
C ASN A 143 -10.25 14.74 -4.48
N ASP A 144 -9.73 14.73 -5.71
CA ASP A 144 -8.83 15.78 -6.19
C ASP A 144 -9.55 17.14 -6.25
N ASN A 145 -10.79 17.17 -6.73
CA ASN A 145 -11.58 18.40 -6.81
C ASN A 145 -12.03 18.93 -5.44
N ILE A 146 -12.36 18.05 -4.48
CA ILE A 146 -12.73 18.44 -3.12
C ILE A 146 -11.53 19.06 -2.41
N VAL A 147 -10.36 18.42 -2.49
CA VAL A 147 -9.11 18.93 -1.90
C VAL A 147 -8.75 20.27 -2.51
N GLN A 148 -8.77 20.40 -3.85
CA GLN A 148 -8.46 21.65 -4.53
C GLN A 148 -9.44 22.79 -4.19
N SER A 149 -10.74 22.48 -4.07
CA SER A 149 -11.75 23.47 -3.70
C SER A 149 -11.58 23.94 -2.26
N LEU A 150 -11.33 23.02 -1.33
CA LEU A 150 -11.07 23.34 0.07
C LEU A 150 -9.76 24.13 0.23
N ALA A 151 -8.69 23.70 -0.43
CA ALA A 151 -7.40 24.40 -0.47
C ALA A 151 -7.56 25.85 -0.95
N GLY A 152 -8.34 26.07 -2.02
CA GLY A 152 -8.65 27.40 -2.53
C GLY A 152 -9.40 28.27 -1.52
N MET A 153 -10.44 27.73 -0.86
CA MET A 153 -11.21 28.45 0.17
C MET A 153 -10.39 28.77 1.42
N MET A 154 -9.51 27.86 1.84
CA MET A 154 -8.61 28.09 2.95
C MET A 154 -7.59 29.17 2.60
N ALA A 155 -6.95 29.09 1.42
CA ALA A 155 -5.97 30.07 0.98
C ALA A 155 -6.53 31.50 0.97
N THR A 156 -7.79 31.71 0.58
CA THR A 156 -8.40 33.04 0.57
C THR A 156 -8.75 33.59 1.95
N THR A 157 -8.95 32.72 2.95
CA THR A 157 -9.35 33.13 4.31
C THR A 157 -8.19 33.17 5.30
N SER A 158 -7.18 32.31 5.15
CA SER A 158 -6.07 32.17 6.10
C SER A 158 -4.78 32.89 5.69
N LEU A 159 -4.59 33.22 4.41
CA LEU A 159 -3.38 33.90 3.90
C LEU A 159 -3.64 35.38 3.56
N GLN A 160 -4.60 35.99 4.25
CA GLN A 160 -4.91 37.43 4.13
C GLN A 160 -4.02 38.28 5.03
#